data_AF-A0A1N6GTH6-F1
#
_entry.id   AF-A0A1N6GTH6-F1
#
_cell.length_a   1.000
_cell.length_b   1.000
_cell.length_c   1.000
_cell.angle_alpha   90.00
_cell.angle_beta   90.00
_cell.angle_gamma   90.00
#
_symmetry.space_group_name_H-M   'P 1'
#
loop_
_entity.id
_entity.type
_entity.pdbx_description
1 polymer ?
#
loop_
_entity_poly.entity_id
_entity_poly.type
_entity_poly.pdbx_seq_one_letter_code
_entity_poly.pdbx_strand_id
1 'polypeptide(L)'
;MITNLPSHNDFEKVAKECFLQAIESFFTIYSNYKEYDDENIYEEVPLNIIWEHNLPISRTAIILLHQGIETYMKGVIVKSSPYLLLEQKRSDWPTLPNSHHKSYDSLFTIAGENLLHTFCAVCDDIQLDQKTIDFIEGVRKKRNLAIHGSGVYINSAEEIILDILKAYTLFFGKASWFVDLKEGRQKNPLFGYYDWDFESIQSYKYLDFLEATIGVTKLKSFLSFDIVGRRYICPTCLFEMTRKNDYMKSKWAFLAPNDKFSSTVYCINCNHDNEVERIDCYVGDCKGNVMNMEGICLSCGEQQF
;
A
#
# COMPACT_ATOMS: atom_id res chain seq x y z
N MET A 1 -39.18 10.80 -3.87
CA MET A 1 -37.83 11.30 -3.45
C MET A 1 -36.76 10.27 -3.76
N ILE A 2 -35.51 10.70 -3.92
CA ILE A 2 -34.35 9.79 -4.04
C ILE A 2 -33.93 9.36 -2.62
N THR A 3 -33.74 8.06 -2.40
CA THR A 3 -33.36 7.46 -1.10
C THR A 3 -32.03 6.72 -1.21
N ASN A 4 -31.44 6.34 -0.06
CA ASN A 4 -30.15 5.63 0.00
C ASN A 4 -29.01 6.38 -0.70
N LEU A 5 -28.88 7.68 -0.42
CA LEU A 5 -27.77 8.46 -0.96
C LEU A 5 -26.45 7.92 -0.41
N PRO A 6 -25.43 7.68 -1.25
CA PRO A 6 -24.13 7.24 -0.78
C PRO A 6 -23.44 8.37 -0.01
N SER A 7 -22.58 8.00 0.93
CA SER A 7 -21.68 8.92 1.60
C SER A 7 -20.28 8.87 0.99
N HIS A 8 -19.47 9.90 1.22
CA HIS A 8 -18.08 9.89 0.78
C HIS A 8 -17.27 8.76 1.42
N ASN A 9 -17.58 8.40 2.68
CA ASN A 9 -16.93 7.31 3.40
C ASN A 9 -17.14 5.95 2.74
N ASP A 10 -18.31 5.71 2.14
CA ASP A 10 -18.59 4.46 1.42
C ASP A 10 -17.64 4.30 0.23
N PHE A 11 -17.43 5.38 -0.52
CA PHE A 11 -16.51 5.41 -1.66
C PHE A 11 -15.04 5.35 -1.22
N GLU A 12 -14.65 6.08 -0.18
CA GLU A 12 -13.28 6.06 0.34
C GLU A 12 -12.88 4.64 0.76
N LYS A 13 -13.76 3.95 1.50
CA LYS A 13 -13.53 2.56 1.91
C LYS A 13 -13.29 1.65 0.70
N VAL A 14 -14.18 1.70 -0.29
CA VAL A 14 -14.05 0.87 -1.50
C VAL A 14 -12.79 1.22 -2.30
N ALA A 15 -12.40 2.50 -2.35
CA ALA A 15 -11.17 2.92 -3.02
C ALA A 15 -9.93 2.32 -2.36
N LYS A 16 -9.84 2.41 -1.03
CA LYS A 16 -8.76 1.78 -0.25
C LYS A 16 -8.73 0.26 -0.45
N GLU A 17 -9.89 -0.40 -0.38
CA GLU A 17 -10.01 -1.85 -0.61
C GLU A 17 -9.49 -2.25 -2.01
N CYS A 18 -9.83 -1.49 -3.05
CA CYS A 18 -9.33 -1.75 -4.41
C CYS A 18 -7.79 -1.66 -4.48
N PHE A 19 -7.19 -0.60 -3.93
CA PHE A 19 -5.74 -0.43 -3.95
C PHE A 19 -5.01 -1.49 -3.12
N LEU A 20 -5.52 -1.78 -1.92
CA LEU A 20 -4.95 -2.81 -1.04
C LEU A 20 -5.05 -4.19 -1.68
N GLN A 21 -6.19 -4.53 -2.27
CA GLN A 21 -6.38 -5.81 -2.95
C GLN A 21 -5.43 -5.97 -4.16
N ALA A 22 -5.15 -4.87 -4.88
CA ALA A 22 -4.21 -4.89 -5.99
C ALA A 22 -2.78 -5.16 -5.52
N ILE A 23 -2.33 -4.52 -4.43
CA ILE A 23 -1.02 -4.80 -3.80
C ILE A 23 -0.98 -6.22 -3.25
N GLU A 24 -2.05 -6.66 -2.59
CA GLU A 24 -2.15 -7.99 -1.98
C GLU A 24 -1.93 -9.10 -3.00
N SER A 25 -2.51 -8.98 -4.19
CA SER A 25 -2.34 -9.99 -5.24
C SER A 25 -0.88 -10.18 -5.65
N PHE A 26 -0.07 -9.12 -5.67
CA PHE A 26 1.37 -9.25 -5.89
C PHE A 26 2.09 -9.81 -4.67
N PHE A 27 1.70 -9.36 -3.47
CA PHE A 27 2.28 -9.84 -2.22
C PHE A 27 2.07 -11.35 -2.02
N THR A 28 0.90 -11.90 -2.34
CA THR A 28 0.63 -13.35 -2.26
C THR A 28 1.58 -14.13 -3.16
N ILE A 29 1.76 -13.71 -4.42
CA ILE A 29 2.71 -14.38 -5.33
C ILE A 29 4.13 -14.30 -4.76
N TYR A 30 4.57 -13.12 -4.32
CA TYR A 30 5.89 -12.94 -3.73
C TYR A 30 6.10 -13.82 -2.51
N SER A 31 5.09 -13.89 -1.64
CA SER A 31 5.14 -14.68 -0.41
C SER A 31 5.27 -16.17 -0.73
N ASN A 32 4.44 -16.69 -1.64
CA ASN A 32 4.53 -18.08 -2.10
C ASN A 32 5.90 -18.39 -2.71
N TYR A 33 6.48 -17.45 -3.46
CA TYR A 33 7.84 -17.59 -3.98
C TYR A 33 8.89 -17.57 -2.86
N LYS A 34 8.68 -16.78 -1.81
CA LYS A 34 9.58 -16.72 -0.65
C LYS A 34 9.44 -17.87 0.34
N GLU A 35 8.36 -18.64 0.30
CA GLU A 35 8.18 -19.84 1.14
C GLU A 35 9.23 -20.94 0.88
N TYR A 36 9.86 -20.95 -0.30
CA TYR A 36 10.90 -21.94 -0.62
C TYR A 36 12.19 -21.76 0.22
N ASP A 37 12.49 -20.55 0.70
CA ASP A 37 13.69 -20.17 1.48
C ASP A 37 15.00 -20.86 1.02
N ASP A 38 15.26 -20.90 -0.29
CA ASP A 38 16.43 -21.57 -0.89
C ASP A 38 17.10 -20.65 -1.93
N GLU A 39 18.37 -20.31 -1.69
CA GLU A 39 19.15 -19.43 -2.57
C GLU A 39 19.36 -20.04 -3.97
N ASN A 40 19.49 -21.36 -4.09
CA ASN A 40 19.65 -22.02 -5.40
C ASN A 40 18.38 -21.85 -6.24
N ILE A 41 17.20 -22.00 -5.62
CA ILE A 41 15.91 -21.78 -6.29
C ILE A 41 15.81 -20.32 -6.77
N TYR A 42 16.26 -19.36 -5.96
CA TYR A 42 16.19 -17.95 -6.32
C TYR A 42 17.18 -17.54 -7.41
N GLU A 43 18.31 -18.22 -7.52
CA GLU A 43 19.25 -18.04 -8.63
C GLU A 43 18.73 -18.64 -9.92
N GLU A 44 18.14 -19.84 -9.87
CA GLU A 44 17.60 -20.53 -11.05
C GLU A 44 16.31 -19.90 -11.57
N VAL A 45 15.45 -19.42 -10.67
CA VAL A 45 14.14 -18.85 -10.99
C VAL A 45 14.02 -17.44 -10.40
N PRO A 46 14.67 -16.43 -10.98
CA PRO A 46 14.61 -15.07 -10.48
C PRO A 46 13.20 -14.49 -10.50
N LEU A 47 12.95 -13.52 -9.62
CA LEU A 47 11.62 -12.96 -9.36
C LEU A 47 10.92 -12.40 -10.62
N ASN A 48 11.67 -11.91 -11.61
CA ASN A 48 11.09 -11.43 -12.87
C ASN A 48 10.40 -12.55 -13.67
N ILE A 49 10.91 -13.78 -13.63
CA ILE A 49 10.28 -14.94 -14.28
C ILE A 49 8.95 -15.26 -13.60
N ILE A 50 8.89 -15.14 -12.26
CA ILE A 50 7.65 -15.29 -11.49
C ILE A 50 6.63 -14.22 -11.90
N TRP A 51 7.06 -12.98 -12.10
CA TRP A 51 6.19 -11.89 -12.60
C TRP A 51 5.68 -12.14 -14.01
N GLU A 52 6.54 -12.61 -14.91
CA GLU A 52 6.15 -12.96 -16.29
C GLU A 52 5.14 -14.11 -16.33
N HIS A 53 5.29 -15.11 -15.45
CA HIS A 53 4.32 -16.20 -15.34
C HIS A 53 2.94 -15.70 -14.86
N ASN A 54 2.92 -14.67 -14.00
CA ASN A 54 1.72 -14.17 -13.34
C ASN A 54 1.13 -12.90 -13.99
N LEU A 55 1.36 -12.66 -15.28
CA LEU A 55 0.80 -11.51 -16.02
C LEU A 55 -0.73 -11.32 -15.90
N PRO A 56 -1.58 -12.36 -15.78
CA PRO A 56 -3.00 -12.15 -15.53
C PRO A 56 -3.28 -11.34 -14.25
N ILE A 57 -2.46 -11.50 -13.21
CA ILE A 57 -2.58 -10.73 -11.96
C ILE A 57 -2.26 -9.25 -12.20
N SER A 58 -1.26 -8.96 -13.03
CA SER A 58 -0.98 -7.58 -13.48
C SER A 58 -2.18 -6.93 -14.17
N ARG A 59 -2.97 -7.68 -14.95
CA ARG A 59 -4.19 -7.13 -15.59
C ARG A 59 -5.26 -6.82 -14.55
N THR A 60 -5.52 -7.75 -13.64
CA THR A 60 -6.47 -7.57 -12.54
C THR A 60 -6.08 -6.39 -11.65
N ALA A 61 -4.81 -6.25 -11.31
CA ALA A 61 -4.31 -5.16 -10.48
C ALA A 61 -4.52 -3.78 -11.12
N ILE A 62 -4.35 -3.64 -12.45
CA ILE A 62 -4.66 -2.37 -13.14
C ILE A 62 -6.15 -2.06 -13.15
N ILE A 63 -7.00 -3.08 -13.30
CA ILE A 63 -8.45 -2.90 -13.21
C ILE A 63 -8.83 -2.39 -11.81
N LEU A 64 -8.28 -3.00 -10.75
CA LEU A 64 -8.48 -2.57 -9.37
C LEU A 64 -7.92 -1.17 -9.11
N LEU A 65 -6.73 -0.85 -9.61
CA LEU A 65 -6.14 0.49 -9.53
C LEU A 65 -7.06 1.54 -10.16
N HIS A 66 -7.52 1.30 -11.39
CA HIS A 66 -8.46 2.20 -12.05
C HIS A 66 -9.76 2.34 -11.25
N GLN A 67 -10.32 1.21 -10.79
CA GLN A 67 -11.54 1.20 -9.99
C GLN A 67 -11.37 2.01 -8.70
N GLY A 68 -10.23 1.90 -8.02
CA GLY A 68 -9.93 2.66 -6.81
C GLY A 68 -9.85 4.17 -7.08
N ILE A 69 -9.19 4.59 -8.17
CA ILE A 69 -9.13 6.00 -8.59
C ILE A 69 -10.55 6.54 -8.90
N GLU A 70 -11.32 5.79 -9.68
CA GLU A 70 -12.69 6.17 -10.05
C GLU A 70 -13.59 6.34 -8.81
N THR A 71 -13.47 5.38 -7.89
CA THR A 71 -14.24 5.35 -6.65
C THR A 71 -13.85 6.51 -5.74
N TYR A 72 -12.56 6.83 -5.61
CA TYR A 72 -12.09 7.99 -4.87
C TYR A 72 -12.66 9.30 -5.43
N MET A 73 -12.59 9.49 -6.76
CA MET A 73 -13.16 10.68 -7.41
C MET A 73 -14.65 10.82 -7.13
N LYS A 74 -15.42 9.72 -7.16
CA LYS A 74 -16.84 9.72 -6.77
C LYS A 74 -17.04 10.13 -5.31
N GLY A 75 -16.21 9.64 -4.41
CA GLY A 75 -16.22 10.03 -2.99
C GLY A 75 -16.05 11.54 -2.81
N VAL A 76 -15.08 12.14 -3.49
CA VAL A 76 -14.84 13.61 -3.46
C VAL A 76 -16.05 14.38 -4.01
N ILE A 77 -16.64 13.94 -5.13
CA ILE A 77 -17.84 14.59 -5.69
C ILE A 77 -19.02 14.52 -4.72
N VAL A 78 -19.22 13.38 -4.07
CA VAL A 78 -20.30 13.15 -3.11
C VAL A 78 -20.17 14.01 -1.86
N LYS A 79 -18.95 14.41 -1.44
CA LYS A 79 -18.76 15.41 -0.38
C LYS A 79 -19.45 16.73 -0.72
N SER A 80 -19.41 17.15 -1.99
CA SER A 80 -20.13 18.33 -2.48
C SER A 80 -21.63 18.05 -2.61
N SER A 81 -21.99 17.01 -3.35
CA SER A 81 -23.37 16.54 -3.47
C SER A 81 -23.43 15.19 -4.19
N PRO A 82 -24.11 14.16 -3.65
CA PRO A 82 -24.29 12.89 -4.35
C PRO A 82 -25.07 13.04 -5.66
N TYR A 83 -25.86 14.10 -5.80
CA TYR A 83 -26.63 14.36 -7.01
C TYR A 83 -25.77 14.78 -8.21
N LEU A 84 -24.53 15.25 -7.99
CA LEU A 84 -23.59 15.60 -9.09
C LEU A 84 -23.10 14.38 -9.86
N LEU A 85 -23.22 13.19 -9.27
CA LEU A 85 -22.91 11.93 -9.94
C LEU A 85 -24.06 11.41 -10.81
N LEU A 86 -25.24 12.03 -10.81
CA LEU A 86 -26.38 11.60 -11.62
C LEU A 86 -26.34 12.22 -13.02
N GLU A 87 -26.42 11.40 -14.05
CA GLU A 87 -26.39 11.85 -15.46
C GLU A 87 -27.81 12.05 -16.04
N GLN A 88 -28.85 11.65 -15.30
CA GLN A 88 -30.25 11.81 -15.70
C GLN A 88 -30.71 13.26 -15.69
N LYS A 89 -31.64 13.60 -16.61
CA LYS A 89 -32.32 14.89 -16.60
C LYS A 89 -33.07 15.06 -15.28
N ARG A 90 -33.06 16.27 -14.75
CA ARG A 90 -33.78 16.61 -13.51
C ARG A 90 -35.29 16.32 -13.59
N SER A 91 -35.87 16.36 -14.79
CA SER A 91 -37.26 15.98 -15.06
C SER A 91 -37.58 14.52 -14.71
N ASP A 92 -36.57 13.65 -14.73
CA ASP A 92 -36.72 12.21 -14.55
C ASP A 92 -36.56 11.80 -13.08
N TRP A 93 -36.15 12.75 -12.23
CA TRP A 93 -35.96 12.55 -10.80
C TRP A 93 -37.31 12.50 -10.09
N PRO A 94 -37.50 11.63 -9.09
CA PRO A 94 -38.75 11.52 -8.33
C PRO A 94 -38.89 12.69 -7.32
N THR A 95 -39.08 13.89 -7.84
CA THR A 95 -39.09 15.17 -7.10
C THR A 95 -40.49 15.73 -6.88
N LEU A 96 -41.49 15.26 -7.63
CA LEU A 96 -42.88 15.71 -7.49
C LEU A 96 -43.59 14.97 -6.33
N PRO A 97 -44.62 15.57 -5.69
CA PRO A 97 -45.29 15.00 -4.52
C PRO A 97 -45.86 13.59 -4.71
N ASN A 98 -46.26 13.24 -5.94
CA ASN A 98 -46.83 11.92 -6.28
C ASN A 98 -45.81 10.95 -6.88
N SER A 99 -44.53 11.31 -6.95
CA SER A 99 -43.50 10.45 -7.52
C SER A 99 -43.13 9.32 -6.55
N HIS A 100 -43.11 8.08 -7.05
CA HIS A 100 -42.58 6.95 -6.31
C HIS A 100 -41.12 7.18 -5.93
N HIS A 101 -40.76 6.78 -4.71
CA HIS A 101 -39.37 6.80 -4.27
C HIS A 101 -38.51 5.91 -5.17
N LYS A 102 -37.29 6.36 -5.46
CA LYS A 102 -36.28 5.56 -6.16
C LYS A 102 -35.01 5.52 -5.33
N SER A 103 -34.41 4.34 -5.22
CA SER A 103 -33.08 4.19 -4.62
C SER A 103 -32.04 4.84 -5.53
N TYR A 104 -31.02 5.45 -4.94
CA TYR A 104 -29.92 6.07 -5.68
C TYR A 104 -29.27 5.08 -6.67
N ASP A 105 -29.06 3.83 -6.26
CA ASP A 105 -28.43 2.79 -7.08
C ASP A 105 -29.22 2.40 -8.34
N SER A 106 -30.50 2.78 -8.41
CA SER A 106 -31.34 2.56 -9.59
C SER A 106 -31.23 3.68 -10.63
N LEU A 107 -30.39 4.69 -10.37
CA LEU A 107 -30.22 5.87 -11.21
C LEU A 107 -28.91 5.78 -12.01
N PHE A 108 -28.94 6.23 -13.28
CA PHE A 108 -27.74 6.33 -14.10
C PHE A 108 -26.74 7.35 -13.53
N THR A 109 -25.51 6.90 -13.36
CA THR A 109 -24.39 7.71 -12.87
C THR A 109 -23.46 8.14 -14.00
N ILE A 110 -22.76 9.26 -13.81
CA ILE A 110 -21.82 9.82 -14.78
C ILE A 110 -20.77 8.81 -15.26
N ALA A 111 -20.51 8.82 -16.57
CA ALA A 111 -19.45 8.04 -17.21
C ALA A 111 -18.04 8.62 -16.95
N GLY A 112 -17.00 7.83 -17.22
CA GLY A 112 -15.62 8.11 -16.82
C GLY A 112 -15.03 9.46 -17.24
N GLU A 113 -15.32 9.97 -18.44
CA GLU A 113 -14.79 11.28 -18.88
C GLU A 113 -15.49 12.44 -18.17
N ASN A 114 -16.82 12.35 -18.01
CA ASN A 114 -17.60 13.33 -17.24
C ASN A 114 -17.23 13.30 -15.75
N LEU A 115 -16.84 12.14 -15.23
CA LEU A 115 -16.36 11.98 -13.86
C LEU A 115 -15.10 12.79 -13.58
N LEU A 116 -14.08 12.72 -14.46
CA LEU A 116 -12.84 13.47 -14.27
C LEU A 116 -13.09 14.99 -14.29
N HIS A 117 -13.89 15.48 -15.23
CA HIS A 117 -14.25 16.90 -15.28
C HIS A 117 -15.00 17.38 -14.04
N THR A 118 -15.97 16.58 -13.57
CA THR A 118 -16.74 16.89 -12.36
C THR A 118 -15.86 16.87 -11.13
N PHE A 119 -14.95 15.89 -11.03
CA PHE A 119 -13.95 15.80 -9.97
C PHE A 119 -13.06 17.05 -9.95
N CYS A 120 -12.49 17.45 -11.10
CA CYS A 120 -11.67 18.66 -11.18
C CYS A 120 -12.41 19.95 -10.81
N ALA A 121 -13.72 19.99 -11.02
CA ALA A 121 -14.54 21.17 -10.71
C ALA A 121 -14.85 21.32 -9.21
N VAL A 122 -14.71 20.26 -8.41
CA VAL A 122 -15.12 20.24 -6.99
C VAL A 122 -14.03 19.76 -6.03
N CYS A 123 -12.89 19.29 -6.55
CA CYS A 123 -11.78 18.82 -5.73
C CYS A 123 -10.94 20.00 -5.24
N ASP A 124 -11.08 20.30 -3.95
CA ASP A 124 -10.29 21.34 -3.28
C ASP A 124 -9.17 20.75 -2.38
N ASP A 125 -9.25 19.44 -2.07
CA ASP A 125 -8.34 18.75 -1.14
C ASP A 125 -6.97 18.43 -1.75
N ILE A 126 -6.88 18.35 -3.09
CA ILE A 126 -5.67 17.94 -3.82
C ILE A 126 -5.34 19.00 -4.86
N GLN A 127 -4.05 19.36 -4.97
CA GLN A 127 -3.58 20.20 -6.06
C GLN A 127 -3.60 19.40 -7.39
N LEU A 128 -4.64 19.63 -8.19
CA LEU A 128 -4.80 19.01 -9.50
C LEU A 128 -3.99 19.77 -10.56
N ASP A 129 -2.73 19.39 -10.72
CA ASP A 129 -1.88 19.85 -11.82
C ASP A 129 -1.98 18.92 -13.04
N GLN A 130 -1.42 19.35 -14.18
CA GLN A 130 -1.45 18.54 -15.41
C GLN A 130 -0.80 17.15 -15.21
N LYS A 131 0.23 17.03 -14.37
CA LYS A 131 0.89 15.74 -14.08
C LYS A 131 -0.04 14.77 -13.38
N THR A 132 -0.89 15.28 -12.49
CA THR A 132 -1.90 14.49 -11.78
C THR A 132 -2.98 14.02 -12.74
N ILE A 133 -3.47 14.89 -13.61
CA ILE A 133 -4.47 14.55 -14.64
C ILE A 133 -3.91 13.53 -15.63
N ASP A 134 -2.68 13.72 -16.12
CA ASP A 134 -2.01 12.79 -17.02
C ASP A 134 -1.81 11.41 -16.40
N PHE A 135 -1.55 11.36 -15.09
CA PHE A 135 -1.46 10.11 -14.35
C PHE A 135 -2.80 9.38 -14.30
N ILE A 136 -3.89 10.05 -13.91
CA ILE A 136 -5.23 9.46 -13.84
C ILE A 136 -5.67 8.93 -15.21
N GLU A 137 -5.53 9.74 -16.26
CA GLU A 137 -5.85 9.35 -17.63
C GLU A 137 -4.93 8.24 -18.16
N GLY A 138 -3.65 8.26 -17.76
CA GLY A 138 -2.69 7.20 -18.07
C GLY A 138 -3.15 5.86 -17.54
N VAL A 139 -3.63 5.79 -16.30
CA VAL A 139 -4.18 4.57 -15.71
C VAL A 139 -5.44 4.11 -16.46
N ARG A 140 -6.36 5.03 -16.83
CA ARG A 140 -7.54 4.71 -17.64
C ARG A 140 -7.17 4.05 -18.97
N LYS A 141 -6.18 4.61 -19.67
CA LYS A 141 -5.67 4.05 -20.94
C LYS A 141 -5.05 2.67 -20.73
N LYS A 142 -4.21 2.49 -19.71
CA LYS A 142 -3.61 1.19 -19.34
C LYS A 142 -4.69 0.14 -19.06
N ARG A 143 -5.75 0.50 -18.33
CA ARG A 143 -6.89 -0.38 -18.04
C ARG A 143 -7.64 -0.79 -19.31
N ASN A 144 -7.91 0.14 -20.22
CA ASN A 144 -8.57 -0.18 -21.49
C ASN A 144 -7.75 -1.17 -22.32
N LEU A 145 -6.42 -0.99 -22.37
CA LEU A 145 -5.52 -1.95 -23.02
C LEU A 145 -5.57 -3.33 -22.36
N ALA A 146 -5.60 -3.38 -21.02
CA ALA A 146 -5.67 -4.63 -20.26
C ALA A 146 -6.95 -5.43 -20.56
N ILE A 147 -8.09 -4.75 -20.72
CA ILE A 147 -9.41 -5.36 -20.95
C ILE A 147 -9.61 -5.77 -22.41
N HIS A 148 -9.30 -4.88 -23.35
CA HIS A 148 -9.66 -5.09 -24.75
C HIS A 148 -8.68 -6.00 -25.51
N GLY A 149 -7.54 -6.38 -24.91
CA GLY A 149 -6.63 -7.40 -25.44
C GLY A 149 -6.03 -7.09 -26.82
N SER A 150 -6.26 -5.88 -27.36
CA SER A 150 -5.93 -5.49 -28.73
C SER A 150 -4.50 -4.94 -28.87
N GLY A 151 -3.63 -5.19 -27.89
CA GLY A 151 -2.23 -4.77 -27.90
C GLY A 151 -1.40 -5.64 -26.96
N VAL A 152 -0.07 -5.63 -27.14
CA VAL A 152 0.85 -6.28 -26.20
C VAL A 152 0.75 -5.51 -24.87
N TYR A 153 0.07 -6.09 -23.89
CA TYR A 153 -0.04 -5.55 -22.55
C TYR A 153 1.30 -5.80 -21.83
N ILE A 154 2.15 -4.78 -21.78
CA ILE A 154 3.47 -4.83 -21.15
C ILE A 154 3.50 -3.76 -20.06
N ASN A 155 2.91 -4.04 -18.91
CA ASN A 155 3.28 -3.32 -17.70
C ASN A 155 3.92 -4.32 -16.76
N SER A 156 5.11 -3.99 -16.25
CA SER A 156 5.78 -4.84 -15.28
C SER A 156 5.06 -4.77 -13.92
N ALA A 157 5.25 -5.78 -13.08
CA ALA A 157 4.74 -5.75 -11.70
C ALA A 157 5.23 -4.48 -10.98
N GLU A 158 6.49 -4.12 -11.18
CA GLU A 158 7.09 -2.89 -10.66
C GLU A 158 6.32 -1.63 -11.06
N GLU A 159 6.02 -1.44 -12.34
CA GLU A 159 5.29 -0.25 -12.82
C GLU A 159 3.89 -0.15 -12.22
N ILE A 160 3.20 -1.27 -12.09
CA ILE A 160 1.84 -1.31 -11.55
C ILE A 160 1.86 -1.02 -10.05
N ILE A 161 2.78 -1.62 -9.30
CA ILE A 161 2.95 -1.36 -7.86
C ILE A 161 3.27 0.11 -7.63
N LEU A 162 4.15 0.72 -8.44
CA LEU A 162 4.46 2.15 -8.37
C LEU A 162 3.23 3.01 -8.62
N ASP A 163 2.42 2.68 -9.64
CA ASP A 163 1.19 3.40 -9.92
C ASP A 163 0.18 3.26 -8.78
N ILE A 164 0.06 2.08 -8.14
CA ILE A 164 -0.82 1.89 -6.99
C ILE A 164 -0.35 2.73 -5.80
N LEU A 165 0.93 2.66 -5.43
CA LEU A 165 1.48 3.45 -4.32
C LEU A 165 1.38 4.96 -4.59
N LYS A 166 1.54 5.38 -5.85
CA LYS A 166 1.37 6.77 -6.28
C LYS A 166 -0.09 7.22 -6.13
N ALA A 167 -1.06 6.42 -6.57
CA ALA A 167 -2.48 6.72 -6.38
C ALA A 167 -2.84 6.80 -4.89
N TYR A 168 -2.39 5.83 -4.09
CA TYR A 168 -2.64 5.82 -2.64
C TYR A 168 -2.06 7.06 -1.96
N THR A 169 -0.81 7.42 -2.30
CA THR A 169 -0.12 8.58 -1.72
C THR A 169 -0.76 9.90 -2.16
N LEU A 170 -1.19 9.99 -3.42
CA LEU A 170 -1.88 11.16 -3.96
C LEU A 170 -3.20 11.42 -3.22
N PHE A 171 -3.97 10.37 -2.92
CA PHE A 171 -5.32 10.49 -2.38
C PHE A 171 -5.40 10.47 -0.85
N PHE A 172 -4.50 9.74 -0.19
CA PHE A 172 -4.56 9.51 1.25
C PHE A 172 -3.31 9.96 2.00
N GLY A 173 -2.29 10.45 1.28
CA GLY A 173 -1.03 10.88 1.87
C GLY A 173 0.01 9.76 2.02
N LYS A 174 1.24 10.17 2.35
CA LYS A 174 2.37 9.27 2.53
C LYS A 174 2.16 8.31 3.71
N ALA A 175 2.68 7.10 3.57
CA ALA A 175 2.56 5.99 4.54
C ALA A 175 1.14 5.48 4.85
N SER A 176 0.08 6.18 4.44
CA SER A 176 -1.31 5.76 4.68
C SER A 176 -1.60 4.37 4.14
N TRP A 177 -1.02 4.01 2.98
CA TRP A 177 -1.13 2.66 2.41
C TRP A 177 -0.70 1.57 3.39
N PHE A 178 0.36 1.80 4.16
CA PHE A 178 0.90 0.80 5.08
C PHE A 178 0.10 0.74 6.39
N VAL A 179 -0.42 1.89 6.83
CA VAL A 179 -1.34 1.96 7.98
C VAL A 179 -2.64 1.22 7.66
N ASP A 180 -3.29 1.58 6.56
CA ASP A 180 -4.55 0.96 6.13
C ASP A 180 -4.38 -0.54 5.86
N LEU A 181 -3.21 -0.97 5.33
CA LEU A 181 -2.87 -2.37 5.13
C LEU A 181 -2.73 -3.15 6.44
N LYS A 182 -2.11 -2.56 7.46
CA LYS A 182 -2.00 -3.15 8.80
C LYS A 182 -3.39 -3.28 9.44
N GLU A 183 -4.16 -2.20 9.44
CA GLU A 183 -5.52 -2.20 9.99
C GLU A 183 -6.45 -3.16 9.26
N GLY A 184 -6.34 -3.24 7.93
CA GLY A 184 -7.11 -4.17 7.11
C GLY A 184 -6.89 -5.62 7.51
N ARG A 185 -5.63 -6.00 7.80
CA ARG A 185 -5.32 -7.35 8.27
C ARG A 185 -5.75 -7.60 9.70
N GLN A 186 -5.62 -6.61 10.59
CA GLN A 186 -6.11 -6.69 11.97
C GLN A 186 -7.64 -6.88 12.05
N LYS A 187 -8.38 -6.48 11.01
CA LYS A 187 -9.82 -6.73 10.89
C LYS A 187 -10.18 -8.15 10.43
N ASN A 188 -9.20 -8.96 10.01
CA ASN A 188 -9.46 -10.36 9.67
C ASN A 188 -9.98 -11.11 10.93
N PRO A 189 -11.10 -11.85 10.86
CA PRO A 189 -11.64 -12.58 12.01
C PRO A 189 -10.68 -13.59 12.65
N LEU A 190 -9.65 -14.03 11.94
CA LEU A 190 -8.62 -14.95 12.43
C LEU A 190 -7.37 -14.23 12.98
N PHE A 191 -7.28 -12.91 12.83
CA PHE A 191 -6.13 -12.15 13.30
C PHE A 191 -6.03 -12.18 14.83
N GLY A 192 -4.83 -12.44 15.34
CA GLY A 192 -4.54 -12.55 16.76
C GLY A 192 -4.97 -13.88 17.39
N TYR A 193 -5.51 -14.81 16.60
CA TYR A 193 -5.85 -16.15 17.09
C TYR A 193 -4.61 -16.94 17.49
N TYR A 194 -3.51 -16.78 16.75
CA TYR A 194 -2.22 -17.39 17.11
C TYR A 194 -1.52 -16.54 18.16
N ASP A 195 -1.28 -15.26 17.84
CA ASP A 195 -0.71 -14.28 18.76
C ASP A 195 -0.76 -12.87 18.14
N TRP A 196 -1.42 -11.92 18.83
CA TRP A 196 -1.64 -10.57 18.33
C TRP A 196 -0.34 -9.80 18.02
N ASP A 197 0.66 -9.90 18.90
CA ASP A 197 1.89 -9.12 18.79
C ASP A 197 2.77 -9.69 17.67
N PHE A 198 2.90 -11.02 17.62
CA PHE A 198 3.62 -11.71 16.56
C PHE A 198 2.96 -11.50 15.19
N GLU A 199 1.64 -11.60 15.08
CA GLU A 199 0.94 -11.41 13.82
C GLU A 199 1.02 -9.95 13.34
N SER A 200 0.98 -8.98 14.27
CA SER A 200 1.09 -7.56 13.95
C SER A 200 2.41 -7.22 13.26
N ILE A 201 3.52 -7.79 13.75
CA ILE A 201 4.84 -7.48 13.19
C ILE A 201 5.06 -8.12 11.81
N GLN A 202 4.31 -9.15 11.39
CA GLN A 202 4.43 -9.81 10.08
C GLN A 202 4.24 -8.84 8.90
N SER A 203 3.76 -7.63 9.18
CA SER A 203 3.65 -6.56 8.21
C SER A 203 4.96 -6.14 7.56
N TYR A 204 6.11 -6.45 8.17
CA TYR A 204 7.43 -6.20 7.58
C TYR A 204 7.58 -6.91 6.23
N LYS A 205 6.91 -8.04 6.02
CA LYS A 205 6.97 -8.82 4.77
C LYS A 205 6.52 -8.01 3.56
N TYR A 206 5.63 -7.03 3.74
CA TYR A 206 5.21 -6.13 2.65
C TYR A 206 6.30 -5.13 2.31
N LEU A 207 7.06 -4.67 3.31
CA LEU A 207 8.20 -3.79 3.07
C LEU A 207 9.30 -4.54 2.32
N ASP A 208 9.59 -5.79 2.70
CA ASP A 208 10.53 -6.67 1.99
C ASP A 208 10.08 -6.94 0.55
N PHE A 209 8.81 -7.25 0.35
CA PHE A 209 8.19 -7.43 -0.96
C PHE A 209 8.36 -6.19 -1.84
N LEU A 210 8.00 -5.01 -1.32
CA LEU A 210 8.11 -3.77 -2.07
C LEU A 210 9.56 -3.42 -2.37
N GLU A 211 10.47 -3.61 -1.42
CA GLU A 211 11.90 -3.41 -1.69
C GLU A 211 12.41 -4.34 -2.79
N ALA A 212 12.08 -5.64 -2.71
CA ALA A 212 12.52 -6.62 -3.70
C ALA A 212 11.96 -6.32 -5.10
N THR A 213 10.81 -5.64 -5.19
CA THR A 213 10.13 -5.41 -6.47
C THR A 213 10.39 -4.04 -7.08
N ILE A 214 10.37 -2.97 -6.26
CA ILE A 214 10.51 -1.58 -6.74
C ILE A 214 11.78 -0.89 -6.25
N GLY A 215 12.51 -1.51 -5.32
CA GLY A 215 13.71 -0.96 -4.71
C GLY A 215 13.44 0.13 -3.67
N VAL A 216 14.33 0.24 -2.69
CA VAL A 216 14.25 1.23 -1.60
C VAL A 216 14.20 2.67 -2.10
N THR A 217 14.93 2.97 -3.19
CA THR A 217 15.04 4.33 -3.75
C THR A 217 13.69 4.87 -4.20
N LYS A 218 12.81 4.01 -4.74
CA LYS A 218 11.45 4.39 -5.15
C LYS A 218 10.50 4.34 -3.96
N LEU A 219 10.62 3.29 -3.13
CA LEU A 219 9.78 3.09 -1.95
C LEU A 219 9.77 4.30 -1.00
N LYS A 220 10.93 4.95 -0.79
CA LYS A 220 11.04 6.11 0.12
C LYS A 220 10.07 7.25 -0.21
N SER A 221 9.64 7.39 -1.46
CA SER A 221 8.72 8.46 -1.88
C SER A 221 7.30 8.28 -1.35
N PHE A 222 6.95 7.06 -0.94
CA PHE A 222 5.63 6.65 -0.46
C PHE A 222 5.57 6.46 1.06
N LEU A 223 6.67 6.73 1.77
CA LEU A 223 6.78 6.63 3.22
C LEU A 223 6.97 8.02 3.84
N SER A 224 6.52 8.18 5.08
CA SER A 224 6.62 9.44 5.82
C SER A 224 7.93 9.58 6.58
N PHE A 225 8.62 8.46 6.84
CA PHE A 225 9.93 8.42 7.49
C PHE A 225 11.05 8.36 6.45
N ASP A 226 12.15 9.06 6.70
CA ASP A 226 13.33 8.99 5.83
C ASP A 226 14.07 7.67 6.04
N ILE A 227 13.94 6.77 5.07
CA ILE A 227 14.57 5.45 5.08
C ILE A 227 15.95 5.45 4.42
N VAL A 228 16.56 6.62 4.21
CA VAL A 228 17.94 6.75 3.73
C VAL A 228 18.91 6.47 4.88
N GLY A 229 19.88 5.60 4.61
CA GLY A 229 20.98 5.31 5.54
C GLY A 229 21.06 3.84 5.90
N ARG A 230 21.85 3.56 6.95
CA ARG A 230 22.04 2.20 7.45
C ARG A 230 20.77 1.73 8.14
N ARG A 231 20.39 0.48 7.86
CA ARG A 231 19.21 -0.16 8.42
C ARG A 231 19.60 -1.15 9.50
N TYR A 232 18.71 -1.29 10.46
CA TYR A 232 18.88 -2.11 11.65
C TYR A 232 17.70 -3.05 11.83
N ILE A 233 17.95 -4.17 12.50
CA ILE A 233 16.92 -5.05 13.03
C ILE A 233 16.20 -4.27 14.13
N CYS A 234 14.86 -4.32 14.14
CA CYS A 234 14.07 -3.68 15.18
C CYS A 234 14.08 -4.54 16.45
N PRO A 235 14.51 -4.03 17.62
CA PRO A 235 14.51 -4.80 18.86
C PRO A 235 13.12 -5.31 19.23
N THR A 236 12.08 -4.47 19.13
CA THR A 236 10.69 -4.87 19.40
C THR A 236 10.24 -6.01 18.50
N CYS A 237 10.45 -5.89 17.17
CA CYS A 237 10.01 -6.93 16.25
C CYS A 237 10.84 -8.22 16.43
N LEU A 238 12.14 -8.10 16.71
CA LEU A 238 13.00 -9.24 16.98
C LEU A 238 12.52 -10.02 18.22
N PHE A 239 12.24 -9.32 19.31
CA PHE A 239 11.71 -9.93 20.53
C PHE A 239 10.43 -10.74 20.26
N GLU A 240 9.49 -10.16 19.51
CA GLU A 240 8.23 -10.84 19.17
C GLU A 240 8.43 -12.07 18.28
N MET A 241 9.38 -12.02 17.33
CA MET A 241 9.74 -13.19 16.50
C MET A 241 10.39 -14.29 17.34
N THR A 242 11.40 -13.93 18.15
CA THR A 242 12.15 -14.90 18.95
C THR A 242 11.28 -15.58 20.01
N ARG A 243 10.29 -14.88 20.57
CA ARG A 243 9.28 -15.48 21.47
C ARG A 243 8.52 -16.65 20.84
N LYS A 244 8.47 -16.71 19.50
CA LYS A 244 7.84 -17.81 18.73
C LYS A 244 8.86 -18.78 18.12
N ASN A 245 10.11 -18.75 18.56
CA ASN A 245 11.23 -19.49 17.98
C ASN A 245 11.43 -19.21 16.48
N ASP A 246 11.08 -18.01 16.05
CA ASP A 246 11.31 -17.51 14.70
C ASP A 246 12.45 -16.48 14.70
N TYR A 247 13.00 -16.18 13.53
CA TYR A 247 14.12 -15.26 13.36
C TYR A 247 13.76 -14.14 12.38
N MET A 248 14.24 -12.92 12.66
CA MET A 248 14.02 -11.76 11.79
C MET A 248 15.32 -11.31 11.13
N LYS A 249 15.40 -11.46 9.80
CA LYS A 249 16.50 -10.89 9.01
C LYS A 249 16.20 -9.46 8.52
N SER A 250 14.92 -9.08 8.46
CA SER A 250 14.47 -7.84 7.84
C SER A 250 14.85 -6.62 8.67
N LYS A 251 15.33 -5.57 7.98
CA LYS A 251 15.90 -4.37 8.60
C LYS A 251 15.10 -3.14 8.22
N TRP A 252 14.12 -2.83 9.06
CA TRP A 252 13.21 -1.69 8.90
C TRP A 252 13.25 -0.74 10.09
N ALA A 253 14.34 -0.79 10.88
CA ALA A 253 14.66 0.20 11.89
C ALA A 253 15.81 1.11 11.43
N PHE A 254 15.75 2.37 11.85
CA PHE A 254 16.65 3.44 11.42
C PHE A 254 16.97 4.31 12.63
N LEU A 255 18.18 4.87 12.69
CA LEU A 255 18.54 5.82 13.75
C LEU A 255 17.63 7.06 13.65
N ALA A 256 17.11 7.51 14.80
CA ALA A 256 16.23 8.67 14.90
C ALA A 256 16.69 9.57 16.06
N PRO A 257 17.40 10.69 15.79
CA PRO A 257 17.81 11.21 14.48
C PRO A 257 18.86 10.31 13.80
N ASN A 258 19.01 10.43 12.47
CA ASN A 258 20.02 9.70 11.70
C ASN A 258 21.42 10.30 11.90
N ASP A 259 21.96 10.11 13.11
CA ASP A 259 23.25 10.63 13.54
C ASP A 259 24.09 9.56 14.26
N LYS A 260 25.41 9.70 14.21
CA LYS A 260 26.36 8.77 14.84
C LYS A 260 26.29 8.72 16.38
N PHE A 261 25.71 9.73 17.02
CA PHE A 261 25.49 9.81 18.46
C PHE A 261 24.06 9.48 18.87
N SER A 262 23.19 9.16 17.91
CA SER A 262 21.81 8.79 18.22
C SER A 262 21.77 7.53 19.08
N SER A 263 20.99 7.63 20.17
CA SER A 263 20.73 6.58 21.16
C SER A 263 19.36 5.93 20.96
N THR A 264 18.71 6.18 19.82
CA THR A 264 17.38 5.66 19.51
C THR A 264 17.31 5.15 18.07
N VAL A 265 16.66 4.00 17.88
CA VAL A 265 16.23 3.52 16.56
C VAL A 265 14.71 3.49 16.47
N TYR A 266 14.16 4.08 15.41
CA TYR A 266 12.74 4.04 15.07
C TYR A 266 12.48 2.95 14.04
N CYS A 267 11.45 2.13 14.25
CA CYS A 267 11.04 1.11 13.29
C CYS A 267 9.77 1.51 12.53
N ILE A 268 9.85 1.56 11.19
CA ILE A 268 8.68 1.89 10.35
C ILE A 268 7.62 0.77 10.31
N ASN A 269 7.98 -0.46 10.72
CA ASN A 269 7.05 -1.59 10.75
C ASN A 269 6.09 -1.48 11.94
N CYS A 270 6.64 -1.51 13.16
CA CYS A 270 5.89 -1.48 14.40
C CYS A 270 5.66 -0.06 14.96
N ASN A 271 6.24 0.98 14.35
CA ASN A 271 6.19 2.37 14.84
C ASN A 271 6.72 2.58 16.27
N HIS A 272 7.67 1.74 16.71
CA HIS A 272 8.30 1.88 18.03
C HIS A 272 9.68 2.52 17.94
N ASP A 273 9.96 3.43 18.88
CA ASP A 273 11.28 3.90 19.23
C ASP A 273 11.92 2.92 20.23
N ASN A 274 13.17 2.55 19.98
CA ASN A 274 13.93 1.64 20.83
C ASN A 274 15.24 2.31 21.24
N GLU A 275 15.55 2.26 22.54
CA GLU A 275 16.84 2.70 23.06
C GLU A 275 17.95 1.75 22.60
N VAL A 276 19.10 2.35 22.28
CA VAL A 276 20.27 1.61 21.78
C VAL A 276 21.57 2.17 22.35
N GLU A 277 22.57 1.29 22.44
CA GLU A 277 23.93 1.65 22.81
C GLU A 277 24.86 1.66 21.59
N ARG A 278 25.85 2.54 21.61
CA ARG A 278 26.84 2.71 20.53
C ARG A 278 28.14 1.98 20.86
N ILE A 279 28.11 0.66 20.74
CA ILE A 279 29.23 -0.25 21.02
C ILE A 279 29.55 -1.02 19.75
N ASP A 280 30.83 -1.15 19.40
CA ASP A 280 31.26 -1.91 18.22
C ASP A 280 30.99 -3.41 18.40
N CYS A 281 30.55 -4.06 17.32
CA CYS A 281 30.31 -5.49 17.28
C CYS A 281 31.62 -6.28 17.33
N TYR A 282 31.72 -7.29 18.20
CA TYR A 282 32.92 -8.13 18.31
C TYR A 282 33.00 -9.20 17.20
N VAL A 283 31.91 -9.45 16.49
CA VAL A 283 31.85 -10.43 15.40
C VAL A 283 32.68 -9.92 14.22
N GLY A 284 33.72 -10.67 13.85
CA GLY A 284 34.80 -10.20 12.98
C GLY A 284 34.39 -9.55 11.65
N ASP A 285 33.35 -10.06 11.00
CA ASP A 285 32.88 -9.52 9.71
C ASP A 285 31.80 -8.43 9.86
N CYS A 286 31.30 -8.20 11.08
CA CYS A 286 30.23 -7.24 11.32
C CYS A 286 30.78 -5.86 11.71
N LYS A 287 30.64 -4.88 10.81
CA LYS A 287 30.94 -3.46 11.07
C LYS A 287 29.84 -2.75 11.89
N GLY A 288 29.07 -3.49 12.68
CA GLY A 288 27.94 -2.98 13.47
C GLY A 288 28.41 -2.17 14.66
N ASN A 289 27.69 -1.11 15.01
CA ASN A 289 27.97 -0.33 16.22
C ASN A 289 26.71 0.15 16.96
N VAL A 290 25.62 -0.62 16.83
CA VAL A 290 24.32 -0.30 17.42
C VAL A 290 23.80 -1.56 18.07
N MET A 291 23.67 -1.52 19.40
CA MET A 291 23.24 -2.62 20.24
C MET A 291 21.87 -2.31 20.85
N ASN A 292 20.98 -3.31 21.01
CA ASN A 292 19.86 -3.12 21.95
C ASN A 292 20.37 -3.16 23.39
N MET A 293 19.47 -2.84 24.33
CA MET A 293 19.74 -2.87 25.77
C MET A 293 20.03 -4.27 26.34
N GLU A 294 19.84 -5.33 25.55
CA GLU A 294 20.14 -6.72 25.92
C GLU A 294 21.48 -7.19 25.36
N GLY A 295 22.24 -6.30 24.69
CA GLY A 295 23.53 -6.62 24.10
C GLY A 295 23.44 -7.36 22.76
N ILE A 296 22.36 -7.24 22.00
CA ILE A 296 22.24 -7.79 20.64
C ILE A 296 22.64 -6.73 19.61
N CYS A 297 23.54 -7.10 18.69
CA CYS A 297 23.92 -6.24 17.59
C CYS A 297 22.80 -6.12 16.55
N LEU A 298 22.27 -4.91 16.38
CA LEU A 298 21.15 -4.66 15.45
C LEU A 298 21.57 -4.71 13.97
N SER A 299 22.86 -4.91 13.68
CA SER A 299 23.34 -5.11 12.31
C SER A 299 23.40 -6.58 11.89
N CYS A 300 23.84 -7.49 12.75
CA CYS A 300 23.94 -8.92 12.41
C CYS A 300 22.96 -9.81 13.18
N GLY A 301 22.36 -9.32 14.27
CA GLY A 301 21.48 -10.10 15.14
C GLY A 301 22.21 -10.96 16.18
N GLU A 302 23.55 -10.86 16.26
CA GLU A 302 24.35 -11.66 17.19
C GLU A 302 24.38 -11.04 18.59
N GLN A 303 24.30 -11.89 19.60
CA GLN A 303 24.44 -11.54 21.01
C GLN A 303 25.90 -11.17 21.34
N GLN A 304 26.12 -10.09 22.10
CA GLN A 304 27.41 -9.57 22.51
C GLN A 304 27.69 -9.91 23.98
N PHE A 305 28.71 -10.74 24.20
CA PHE A 305 29.22 -11.15 25.50
C PHE A 305 30.69 -10.76 25.65
#